data_AF-D6W7L9-F1
#
_entry.id   AF-D6W7L9-F1
#
_cell.length_a   1.000
_cell.length_b   1.000
_cell.length_c   1.000
_cell.angle_alpha   90.00
_cell.angle_beta   90.00
_cell.angle_gamma   90.00
#
_symmetry.space_group_name_H-M   'P 1'
#
loop_
_entity.id
_entity.type
_entity.pdbx_description
1 polymer ?
#
loop_
_entity_poly.entity_id
_entity_poly.type
_entity_poly.pdbx_seq_one_letter_code
_entity_poly.pdbx_strand_id
1 'polypeptide(L)'
;MEFGKDKLLPITDSDESFSDITFVAPYSPDKDEQTGQLQLDQLLKEIKDNVWGCDLILCLFISALNSYRSDRCLRPFPPSYVNEEGKNFTGLRSTCDSIPPLTTILNEPNKCSHDVKKLLMWLFLERGHPTLRRISYANVPFPGKISNVFRPQFVFEVCYHDKYESVWLKRQDGRETMFAYHGSAVDNFYSILKVGLQQHFSIEKEVLFGNGIYLSNELSVSAHYAPFGQTWTNSCLGSKHSVIAICEVINDVDKVRCRDTKNKRRSLNEDSLGEIPEKYFVVTDSDMVRVKYLMIYRKKRVFSVKSYIAQHLFLCLLLLYFFLIVAIRVFSNSGYVRYLKKFYQLLSFD
;
A
#
# COMPACT_ATOMS: atom_id res chain seq x y z
N MET A 1 -14.29 -76.35 3.11
CA MET A 1 -13.30 -75.96 4.14
C MET A 1 -12.09 -76.86 3.94
N GLU A 2 -11.00 -76.29 3.43
CA GLU A 2 -9.60 -76.61 3.78
C GLU A 2 -8.68 -75.82 2.84
N PHE A 3 -7.87 -74.94 3.44
CA PHE A 3 -6.62 -74.39 2.88
C PHE A 3 -5.57 -75.52 2.96
N GLY A 4 -4.54 -75.68 2.14
CA GLY A 4 -3.85 -74.86 1.14
C GLY A 4 -2.38 -75.34 1.11
N LYS A 5 -1.67 -75.18 -0.01
CA LYS A 5 -0.21 -74.95 -0.14
C LYS A 5 0.28 -75.13 -1.58
N ASP A 6 1.40 -74.45 -1.87
CA ASP A 6 2.33 -74.59 -3.02
C ASP A 6 1.90 -73.82 -4.29
N LYS A 7 2.75 -73.11 -5.05
CA LYS A 7 4.20 -73.24 -5.29
C LYS A 7 4.76 -72.00 -6.03
N LEU A 8 6.08 -71.91 -6.06
CA LEU A 8 6.96 -70.92 -6.71
C LEU A 8 6.84 -70.78 -8.25
N LEU A 9 7.35 -69.64 -8.73
CA LEU A 9 7.44 -69.04 -10.08
C LEU A 9 7.94 -69.96 -11.23
N PRO A 10 7.72 -69.55 -12.50
CA PRO A 10 8.87 -69.03 -13.26
C PRO A 10 8.59 -67.78 -14.12
N ILE A 11 9.68 -67.06 -14.41
CA ILE A 11 9.82 -65.94 -15.34
C ILE A 11 9.88 -66.48 -16.77
N THR A 12 9.15 -65.86 -17.70
CA THR A 12 9.39 -65.99 -19.15
C THR A 12 9.31 -64.62 -19.79
N ASP A 13 10.38 -64.23 -20.49
CA ASP A 13 10.47 -63.05 -21.33
C ASP A 13 9.47 -63.08 -22.48
N SER A 14 8.83 -61.94 -22.75
CA SER A 14 8.26 -61.64 -24.05
C SER A 14 8.39 -60.14 -24.31
N ASP A 15 9.24 -59.82 -25.27
CA ASP A 15 9.34 -58.53 -25.95
C ASP A 15 7.95 -58.09 -26.45
N GLU A 16 7.44 -56.97 -25.93
CA GLU A 16 6.45 -56.16 -26.65
C GLU A 16 6.90 -54.71 -26.67
N SER A 17 7.20 -54.25 -27.89
CA SER A 17 7.43 -52.87 -28.25
C SER A 17 6.20 -52.02 -27.95
N PHE A 18 6.37 -50.98 -27.15
CA PHE A 18 5.42 -49.85 -27.10
C PHE A 18 6.18 -48.54 -27.30
N SER A 19 6.31 -48.16 -28.57
CA SER A 19 6.63 -46.81 -28.98
C SER A 19 5.37 -45.94 -28.88
N ASP A 20 5.05 -45.44 -27.70
CA ASP A 20 4.01 -44.42 -27.50
C ASP A 20 4.63 -43.02 -27.41
N ILE A 21 4.84 -42.48 -28.61
CA ILE A 21 4.43 -41.14 -29.05
C ILE A 21 4.34 -40.08 -27.93
N THR A 22 5.47 -39.43 -27.64
CA THR A 22 5.48 -38.06 -27.14
C THR A 22 4.93 -37.12 -28.22
N PHE A 23 3.64 -36.78 -28.15
CA PHE A 23 3.10 -35.60 -28.83
C PHE A 23 3.63 -34.34 -28.12
N VAL A 24 4.86 -33.94 -28.43
CA VAL A 24 5.29 -32.56 -28.22
C VAL A 24 4.62 -31.75 -29.32
N ALA A 25 3.57 -31.00 -28.97
CA ALA A 25 2.97 -30.04 -29.90
C ALA A 25 4.07 -29.11 -30.44
N PRO A 26 4.13 -28.85 -31.75
CA PRO A 26 5.15 -27.96 -32.30
C PRO A 26 5.01 -26.57 -31.70
N TYR A 27 6.12 -26.06 -31.15
CA TYR A 27 6.26 -24.69 -30.69
C TYR A 27 5.88 -23.73 -31.83
N SER A 28 4.79 -22.99 -31.65
CA SER A 28 4.25 -22.06 -32.64
C SER A 28 4.43 -20.63 -32.11
N PRO A 29 5.43 -19.88 -32.61
CA PRO A 29 5.74 -18.54 -32.11
C PRO A 29 4.56 -17.56 -32.27
N ASP A 30 3.72 -17.76 -33.29
CA ASP A 30 2.54 -16.92 -33.55
C ASP A 30 1.49 -16.96 -32.42
N LYS A 31 1.36 -18.07 -31.68
CA LYS A 31 0.37 -18.19 -30.60
C LYS A 31 0.80 -17.47 -29.32
N ASP A 32 2.08 -17.50 -29.00
CA ASP A 32 2.63 -16.83 -27.82
C ASP A 32 2.67 -15.31 -28.02
N GLU A 33 2.98 -14.85 -29.24
CA GLU A 33 2.97 -13.44 -29.60
C GLU A 33 1.54 -12.86 -29.58
N GLN A 34 0.55 -13.57 -30.12
CA GLN A 34 -0.86 -13.17 -30.05
C GLN A 34 -1.39 -13.12 -28.62
N THR A 35 -1.01 -14.08 -27.78
CA THR A 35 -1.42 -14.12 -26.36
C THR A 35 -0.80 -12.96 -25.59
N GLY A 36 0.48 -12.66 -25.82
CA GLY A 36 1.17 -11.53 -25.19
C GLY A 36 0.58 -10.18 -25.59
N GLN A 37 0.21 -10.01 -26.86
CA GLN A 37 -0.45 -8.79 -27.34
C GLN A 37 -1.84 -8.61 -26.71
N LEU A 38 -2.64 -9.68 -26.64
CA LEU A 38 -3.97 -9.64 -26.01
C LEU A 38 -3.89 -9.24 -24.52
N GLN A 39 -2.92 -9.77 -23.79
CA GLN A 39 -2.70 -9.44 -22.38
C GLN A 39 -2.26 -7.98 -22.19
N LEU A 40 -1.41 -7.48 -23.09
CA LEU A 40 -1.00 -6.07 -23.10
C LEU A 40 -2.20 -5.15 -23.35
N ASP A 41 -3.06 -5.47 -24.31
CA ASP A 41 -4.25 -4.68 -24.61
C ASP A 41 -5.22 -4.63 -23.42
N GLN A 42 -5.38 -5.75 -22.70
CA GLN A 42 -6.15 -5.81 -21.45
C GLN A 42 -5.55 -4.91 -20.36
N LEU A 43 -4.22 -4.95 -20.19
CA LEU A 43 -3.53 -4.08 -19.23
C LEU A 43 -3.75 -2.61 -19.55
N LEU A 44 -3.56 -2.22 -20.81
CA LEU A 44 -3.72 -0.83 -21.24
C LEU A 44 -5.17 -0.36 -21.10
N LYS A 45 -6.14 -1.23 -21.38
CA LYS A 45 -7.55 -0.95 -21.16
C LYS A 45 -7.85 -0.71 -19.68
N GLU A 46 -7.39 -1.57 -18.77
CA GLU A 46 -7.60 -1.41 -17.32
C GLU A 46 -7.00 -0.10 -16.80
N ILE A 47 -5.76 0.21 -17.21
CA ILE A 47 -5.11 1.47 -16.82
C ILE A 47 -5.88 2.68 -17.39
N LYS A 48 -6.39 2.60 -18.62
CA LYS A 48 -7.14 3.68 -19.25
C LYS A 48 -8.48 3.93 -18.55
N ASP A 49 -9.22 2.88 -18.27
CA ASP A 49 -10.56 2.95 -17.67
C ASP A 49 -10.49 3.30 -16.18
N ASN A 50 -9.41 2.91 -15.48
CA ASN A 50 -9.27 3.08 -14.04
C ASN A 50 -7.86 3.54 -13.59
N VAL A 51 -7.34 4.60 -14.23
CA VAL A 51 -5.99 5.10 -13.95
C VAL A 51 -5.74 5.43 -12.47
N TRP A 52 -6.73 6.05 -11.80
CA TRP A 52 -6.60 6.47 -10.41
C TRP A 52 -6.57 5.27 -9.44
N GLY A 53 -7.38 4.25 -9.73
CA GLY A 53 -7.40 3.02 -8.95
C GLY A 53 -6.09 2.25 -9.08
N CYS A 54 -5.61 2.09 -10.31
CA CYS A 54 -4.32 1.46 -10.62
C CYS A 54 -3.16 2.21 -9.95
N ASP A 55 -3.15 3.54 -10.04
CA ASP A 55 -2.13 4.40 -9.42
C ASP A 55 -2.09 4.21 -7.89
N LEU A 56 -3.25 4.18 -7.23
CA LEU A 56 -3.32 3.96 -5.79
C LEU A 56 -2.86 2.54 -5.40
N ILE A 57 -3.29 1.51 -6.12
CA ILE A 57 -2.83 0.13 -5.86
C ILE A 57 -1.31 0.05 -5.95
N LEU A 58 -0.71 0.67 -6.97
CA LEU A 58 0.73 0.71 -7.15
C LEU A 58 1.43 1.51 -6.04
N CYS A 59 0.84 2.63 -5.58
CA CYS A 59 1.35 3.37 -4.42
C CYS A 59 1.41 2.51 -3.16
N LEU A 60 0.34 1.77 -2.88
CA LEU A 60 0.25 0.90 -1.70
C LEU A 60 1.24 -0.27 -1.81
N PHE A 61 1.34 -0.88 -2.99
CA PHE A 61 2.29 -1.96 -3.27
C PHE A 61 3.74 -1.52 -3.05
N ILE A 62 4.14 -0.39 -3.66
CA ILE A 62 5.49 0.15 -3.53
C ILE A 62 5.77 0.58 -2.09
N SER A 63 4.79 1.14 -1.39
CA SER A 63 4.93 1.47 0.03
C SER A 63 5.18 0.24 0.89
N ALA A 64 4.48 -0.87 0.62
CA ALA A 64 4.66 -2.14 1.32
C ALA A 64 6.03 -2.75 1.03
N LEU A 65 6.46 -2.73 -0.24
CA LEU A 65 7.79 -3.18 -0.66
C LEU A 65 8.91 -2.37 0.02
N ASN A 66 8.74 -1.06 0.13
CA ASN A 66 9.73 -0.15 0.69
C ASN A 66 9.77 -0.13 2.23
N SER A 67 8.82 -0.78 2.89
CA SER A 67 8.82 -0.89 4.35
C SER A 67 9.94 -1.79 4.85
N TYR A 68 10.44 -1.50 6.06
CA TYR A 68 11.32 -2.42 6.79
C TYR A 68 10.60 -3.72 7.18
N ARG A 69 9.26 -3.73 7.15
CA ARG A 69 8.39 -4.89 7.42
C ARG A 69 7.86 -5.50 6.12
N SER A 70 8.55 -5.32 5.00
CA SER A 70 8.10 -5.76 3.68
C SER A 70 7.66 -7.23 3.64
N ASP A 71 8.28 -8.13 4.40
CA ASP A 71 7.86 -9.53 4.46
C ASP A 71 6.43 -9.75 5.00
N ARG A 72 5.97 -8.86 5.88
CA ARG A 72 4.60 -8.89 6.44
C ARG A 72 3.64 -8.03 5.62
N CYS A 73 4.07 -6.85 5.18
CA CYS A 73 3.24 -5.86 4.50
C CYS A 73 2.98 -6.20 3.03
N LEU A 74 3.94 -6.82 2.34
CA LEU A 74 3.86 -7.15 0.92
C LEU A 74 3.24 -8.54 0.72
N ARG A 75 1.95 -8.66 1.04
CA ARG A 75 1.18 -9.90 0.90
C ARG A 75 -0.11 -9.64 0.10
N PRO A 76 -0.35 -10.36 -1.02
CA PRO A 76 0.49 -11.41 -1.61
C PRO A 76 1.81 -10.87 -2.19
N PHE A 77 2.80 -11.74 -2.34
CA PHE A 77 4.08 -11.41 -2.99
C PHE A 77 4.04 -11.89 -4.44
N PRO A 78 4.54 -11.12 -5.43
CA PRO A 78 4.46 -11.51 -6.84
C PRO A 78 5.23 -12.81 -7.10
N PRO A 79 4.58 -13.87 -7.64
CA PRO A 79 5.20 -15.18 -7.83
C PRO A 79 6.44 -15.16 -8.72
N SER A 80 6.50 -14.24 -9.69
CA SER A 80 7.64 -14.10 -10.60
C SER A 80 8.94 -13.67 -9.92
N TYR A 81 8.88 -13.25 -8.65
CA TYR A 81 10.04 -12.85 -7.85
C TYR A 81 10.31 -13.84 -6.70
N VAL A 82 9.75 -15.04 -6.76
CA VAL A 82 10.01 -16.12 -5.81
C VAL A 82 10.89 -17.17 -6.50
N ASN A 83 12.01 -17.51 -5.87
CA ASN A 83 12.92 -18.56 -6.31
C ASN A 83 13.15 -19.57 -5.17
N GLU A 84 14.00 -20.57 -5.40
CA GLU A 84 14.34 -21.59 -4.38
C GLU A 84 14.96 -21.00 -3.11
N GLU A 85 15.65 -19.86 -3.24
CA GLU A 85 16.27 -19.12 -2.12
C GLU A 85 15.26 -18.24 -1.35
N GLY A 86 14.05 -18.07 -1.87
CA GLY A 86 12.96 -17.31 -1.26
C GLY A 86 12.50 -16.11 -2.08
N LYS A 87 12.15 -15.02 -1.39
CA LYS A 87 11.58 -13.81 -2.02
C LYS A 87 12.68 -12.85 -2.47
N ASN A 88 12.75 -12.58 -3.77
CA ASN A 88 13.69 -11.62 -4.36
C ASN A 88 13.18 -10.17 -4.26
N PHE A 89 13.31 -9.57 -3.07
CA PHE A 89 12.94 -8.17 -2.83
C PHE A 89 13.78 -7.17 -3.64
N THR A 90 15.06 -7.47 -3.88
CA THR A 90 15.99 -6.57 -4.58
C THR A 90 15.61 -6.45 -6.05
N GLY A 91 15.37 -7.57 -6.73
CA GLY A 91 14.92 -7.58 -8.13
C GLY A 91 13.56 -6.90 -8.27
N LEU A 92 12.63 -7.18 -7.35
CA LEU A 92 11.32 -6.54 -7.37
C LEU A 92 11.40 -5.01 -7.21
N ARG A 93 12.28 -4.53 -6.32
CA ARG A 93 12.52 -3.08 -6.14
C ARG A 93 13.10 -2.44 -7.38
N SER A 94 14.09 -3.09 -7.99
CA SER A 94 14.67 -2.63 -9.26
C SER A 94 13.60 -2.51 -10.36
N THR A 95 12.69 -3.48 -10.47
CA THR A 95 11.57 -3.39 -11.40
C THR A 95 10.64 -2.24 -11.05
N CYS A 96 10.25 -2.09 -9.78
CA CYS A 96 9.38 -1.00 -9.33
C CYS A 96 9.96 0.40 -9.57
N ASP A 97 11.27 0.57 -9.38
CA ASP A 97 11.96 1.84 -9.61
C ASP A 97 12.00 2.22 -11.10
N SER A 98 11.93 1.22 -11.99
CA SER A 98 11.86 1.43 -13.44
C SER A 98 10.45 1.75 -13.97
N ILE A 99 9.40 1.71 -13.12
CA ILE A 99 8.01 1.93 -13.57
C ILE A 99 7.80 3.43 -13.85
N PRO A 100 7.55 3.82 -15.12
CA PRO A 100 7.24 5.21 -15.44
C PRO A 100 5.79 5.55 -15.02
N PRO A 101 5.39 6.83 -15.00
CA PRO A 101 4.00 7.20 -14.78
C PRO A 101 3.03 6.38 -15.66
N LEU A 102 1.88 5.97 -15.12
CA LEU A 102 0.94 5.10 -15.86
C LEU A 102 0.46 5.73 -17.17
N THR A 103 0.36 7.06 -17.22
CA THR A 103 0.05 7.81 -18.45
C THR A 103 1.11 7.64 -19.53
N THR A 104 2.38 7.51 -19.16
CA THR A 104 3.47 7.23 -20.10
C THR A 104 3.36 5.82 -20.65
N ILE A 105 2.96 4.84 -19.83
CA ILE A 105 2.73 3.46 -20.27
C ILE A 105 1.58 3.40 -21.29
N LEU A 106 0.51 4.16 -21.08
CA LEU A 106 -0.60 4.27 -22.04
C LEU A 106 -0.17 4.83 -23.41
N ASN A 107 0.73 5.81 -23.41
CA ASN A 107 1.17 6.48 -24.64
C ASN A 107 2.30 5.72 -25.36
N GLU A 108 3.21 5.11 -24.60
CA GLU A 108 4.44 4.50 -25.11
C GLU A 108 4.65 3.08 -24.52
N PRO A 109 3.71 2.13 -24.76
CA PRO A 109 3.75 0.81 -24.13
C PRO A 109 5.01 0.00 -24.48
N ASN A 110 5.61 0.25 -25.64
CA ASN A 110 6.79 -0.46 -26.12
C ASN A 110 8.09 -0.07 -25.38
N LYS A 111 8.13 1.09 -24.71
CA LYS A 111 9.30 1.51 -23.92
C LYS A 111 9.35 0.85 -22.54
N CYS A 112 8.26 0.25 -22.10
CA CYS A 112 8.17 -0.43 -20.82
C CYS A 112 8.78 -1.85 -20.93
N SER A 113 9.65 -2.21 -19.99
CA SER A 113 10.27 -3.54 -19.96
C SER A 113 9.22 -4.65 -19.80
N HIS A 114 9.56 -5.85 -20.26
CA HIS A 114 8.68 -7.01 -20.14
C HIS A 114 8.37 -7.33 -18.66
N ASP A 115 9.36 -7.21 -17.76
CA ASP A 115 9.18 -7.46 -16.33
C ASP A 115 8.21 -6.50 -15.66
N VAL A 116 8.24 -5.22 -16.04
CA VAL A 116 7.26 -4.24 -15.54
C VAL A 116 5.87 -4.59 -16.04
N LYS A 117 5.71 -4.90 -17.34
CA LYS A 117 4.41 -5.29 -17.90
C LYS A 117 3.85 -6.52 -17.17
N LYS A 118 4.67 -7.54 -16.96
CA LYS A 118 4.32 -8.75 -16.21
C LYS A 118 3.90 -8.46 -14.78
N LEU A 119 4.62 -7.59 -14.08
CA LEU A 119 4.28 -7.19 -12.71
C LEU A 119 2.95 -6.41 -12.66
N LEU A 120 2.71 -5.48 -13.60
CA LEU A 120 1.47 -4.71 -13.64
C LEU A 120 0.26 -5.57 -14.02
N MET A 121 0.43 -6.52 -14.95
CA MET A 121 -0.59 -7.50 -15.27
C MET A 121 -0.98 -8.32 -14.05
N TRP A 122 0.01 -8.83 -13.30
CA TRP A 122 -0.24 -9.53 -12.04
C TRP A 122 -0.97 -8.63 -11.03
N LEU A 123 -0.53 -7.38 -10.88
CA LEU A 123 -1.08 -6.49 -9.87
C LEU A 123 -2.54 -6.06 -10.13
N PHE A 124 -2.91 -5.86 -11.41
CA PHE A 124 -4.19 -5.28 -11.82
C PHE A 124 -5.18 -6.28 -12.41
N LEU A 125 -4.72 -7.32 -13.11
CA LEU A 125 -5.58 -8.24 -13.85
C LEU A 125 -5.79 -9.58 -13.14
N GLU A 126 -5.00 -9.89 -12.11
CA GLU A 126 -5.16 -11.15 -11.38
C GLU A 126 -6.52 -11.21 -10.67
N ARG A 127 -7.24 -12.31 -10.93
CA ARG A 127 -8.62 -12.49 -10.46
C ARG A 127 -8.67 -12.67 -8.95
N GLY A 128 -9.74 -12.15 -8.36
CA GLY A 128 -10.04 -12.32 -6.93
C GLY A 128 -9.47 -11.21 -6.03
N HIS A 129 -8.66 -10.32 -6.58
CA HIS A 129 -8.26 -9.11 -5.88
C HIS A 129 -9.26 -7.97 -6.08
N PRO A 130 -9.52 -7.16 -5.04
CA PRO A 130 -10.39 -6.01 -5.21
C PRO A 130 -9.72 -4.95 -6.08
N THR A 131 -10.54 -4.26 -6.87
CA THR A 131 -10.13 -3.04 -7.58
C THR A 131 -10.52 -1.81 -6.75
N LEU A 132 -9.90 -0.67 -7.06
CA LEU A 132 -10.20 0.59 -6.40
C LEU A 132 -10.87 1.51 -7.41
N ARG A 133 -12.04 2.05 -7.07
CA ARG A 133 -12.76 3.00 -7.92
C ARG A 133 -12.84 4.34 -7.24
N ARG A 134 -12.37 5.40 -7.89
CA ARG A 134 -12.49 6.75 -7.34
C ARG A 134 -13.96 7.18 -7.31
N ILE A 135 -14.40 7.70 -6.17
CA ILE A 135 -15.77 8.20 -5.98
C ILE A 135 -15.78 9.63 -5.46
N SER A 136 -16.92 10.30 -5.59
CA SER A 136 -17.14 11.63 -5.00
C SER A 136 -17.28 11.52 -3.48
N TYR A 137 -16.67 12.47 -2.76
CA TYR A 137 -16.78 12.59 -1.30
C TYR A 137 -18.25 12.60 -0.82
N ALA A 138 -19.16 13.20 -1.59
CA ALA A 138 -20.58 13.30 -1.22
C ALA A 138 -21.30 11.94 -1.20
N ASN A 139 -20.76 10.92 -1.87
CA ASN A 139 -21.39 9.61 -2.01
C ASN A 139 -20.90 8.61 -0.96
N VAL A 140 -20.08 9.05 -0.01
CA VAL A 140 -19.46 8.18 1.00
C VAL A 140 -20.33 8.16 2.26
N PRO A 141 -20.75 6.98 2.75
CA PRO A 141 -21.49 6.86 3.99
C PRO A 141 -20.53 7.01 5.18
N PHE A 142 -20.27 8.26 5.59
CA PHE A 142 -19.35 8.53 6.68
C PHE A 142 -19.92 8.08 8.03
N PRO A 143 -19.12 7.40 8.87
CA PRO A 143 -19.42 7.23 10.28
C PRO A 143 -19.51 8.60 10.97
N GLY A 144 -20.72 9.15 11.08
CA GLY A 144 -21.00 10.41 11.78
C GLY A 144 -20.63 11.69 11.01
N LYS A 145 -20.70 12.82 11.72
CA LYS A 145 -20.42 14.15 11.16
C LYS A 145 -18.90 14.36 11.04
N ILE A 146 -18.43 14.55 9.81
CA ILE A 146 -17.03 14.92 9.56
C ILE A 146 -16.90 16.44 9.54
N SER A 147 -15.99 16.97 10.36
CA SER A 147 -15.56 18.37 10.22
C SER A 147 -14.80 18.56 8.92
N ASN A 148 -15.09 19.66 8.20
CA ASN A 148 -14.39 20.02 6.95
C ASN A 148 -12.86 20.07 7.09
N VAL A 149 -12.33 20.24 8.30
CA VAL A 149 -10.90 20.21 8.61
C VAL A 149 -10.25 18.88 8.22
N PHE A 150 -10.98 17.77 8.31
CA PHE A 150 -10.50 16.42 8.03
C PHE A 150 -10.91 15.91 6.65
N ARG A 151 -11.19 16.80 5.68
CA ARG A 151 -11.60 16.39 4.34
C ARG A 151 -10.42 15.75 3.58
N PRO A 152 -10.55 14.50 3.08
CA PRO A 152 -9.52 13.87 2.25
C PRO A 152 -9.48 14.49 0.85
N GLN A 153 -8.34 14.40 0.18
CA GLN A 153 -8.22 14.88 -1.20
C GLN A 153 -8.85 13.89 -2.19
N PHE A 154 -8.80 12.59 -1.90
CA PHE A 154 -9.37 11.55 -2.73
C PHE A 154 -10.09 10.51 -1.87
N VAL A 155 -11.16 9.94 -2.41
CA VAL A 155 -11.85 8.80 -1.82
C VAL A 155 -12.00 7.71 -2.88
N PHE A 156 -11.75 6.48 -2.47
CA PHE A 156 -11.88 5.29 -3.31
C PHE A 156 -12.85 4.32 -2.66
N GLU A 157 -13.73 3.73 -3.45
CA GLU A 157 -14.48 2.53 -3.07
C GLU A 157 -13.63 1.30 -3.37
N VAL A 158 -13.67 0.33 -2.46
CA VAL A 158 -13.11 -1.01 -2.68
C VAL A 158 -14.17 -1.86 -3.37
N CYS A 159 -13.92 -2.22 -4.62
CA CYS A 159 -14.81 -3.01 -5.45
C CYS A 159 -14.39 -4.48 -5.37
N TYR A 160 -15.18 -5.26 -4.63
CA TYR A 160 -15.00 -6.71 -4.50
C TYR A 160 -15.68 -7.44 -5.65
N HIS A 161 -15.14 -8.61 -6.02
CA HIS A 161 -15.74 -9.48 -7.03
C HIS A 161 -17.00 -10.17 -6.48
N ASP A 162 -17.96 -10.49 -7.35
CA ASP A 162 -19.26 -11.12 -7.01
C ASP A 162 -19.18 -12.32 -6.06
N LYS A 163 -18.13 -13.16 -6.19
CA LYS A 163 -17.93 -14.31 -5.29
C LYS A 163 -17.69 -13.86 -3.85
N TYR A 164 -16.87 -12.83 -3.67
CA TYR A 164 -16.60 -12.25 -2.34
C TYR A 164 -17.85 -11.55 -1.80
N GLU A 165 -18.57 -10.80 -2.65
CA GLU A 165 -19.81 -10.14 -2.24
C GLU A 165 -20.88 -11.15 -1.79
N SER A 166 -21.03 -12.25 -2.53
CA SER A 166 -21.96 -13.33 -2.18
C SER A 166 -21.61 -13.99 -0.85
N VAL A 167 -20.31 -14.17 -0.55
CA VAL A 167 -19.85 -14.67 0.75
C VAL A 167 -20.12 -13.66 1.85
N TRP A 168 -19.90 -12.37 1.60
CA TRP A 168 -20.19 -11.29 2.54
C TRP A 168 -21.69 -11.23 2.90
N LEU A 169 -22.57 -11.25 1.90
CA LEU A 169 -24.02 -11.22 2.12
C LEU A 169 -24.51 -12.44 2.90
N LYS A 170 -23.97 -13.64 2.61
CA LYS A 170 -24.24 -14.85 3.41
C LYS A 170 -23.78 -14.71 4.85
N ARG A 171 -22.64 -14.08 5.09
CA ARG A 171 -22.13 -13.82 6.45
C ARG A 171 -22.97 -12.77 7.16
N GLN A 172 -23.41 -11.73 6.46
CA GLN A 172 -24.27 -10.70 7.04
C GLN A 172 -25.56 -11.33 7.59
N ASP A 173 -26.14 -12.30 6.88
CA ASP A 173 -27.30 -13.08 7.33
C ASP A 173 -28.45 -12.21 7.83
N GLY A 174 -28.75 -11.14 7.09
CA GLY A 174 -29.80 -10.17 7.43
C GLY A 174 -29.48 -9.23 8.60
N ARG A 175 -28.32 -9.35 9.24
CA ARG A 175 -27.90 -8.47 10.34
C ARG A 175 -27.57 -7.06 9.86
N GLU A 176 -27.79 -6.09 10.74
CA GLU A 176 -27.44 -4.69 10.48
C GLU A 176 -25.91 -4.55 10.33
N THR A 177 -25.49 -3.68 9.41
CA THR A 177 -24.10 -3.26 9.28
C THR A 177 -23.92 -1.81 9.72
N MET A 178 -22.72 -1.49 10.18
CA MET A 178 -22.32 -0.13 10.52
C MET A 178 -20.98 0.20 9.90
N PHE A 179 -20.74 1.49 9.69
CA PHE A 179 -19.44 1.97 9.23
C PHE A 179 -18.57 2.43 10.41
N ALA A 180 -17.27 2.14 10.35
CA ALA A 180 -16.29 2.63 11.30
C ALA A 180 -14.95 2.93 10.61
N TYR A 181 -14.16 3.84 11.16
CA TYR A 181 -12.85 4.20 10.65
C TYR A 181 -11.75 3.26 11.17
N HIS A 182 -10.77 2.98 10.32
CA HIS A 182 -9.53 2.29 10.67
C HIS A 182 -8.33 3.07 10.15
N GLY A 183 -7.42 3.45 11.05
CA GLY A 183 -6.17 4.12 10.72
C GLY A 183 -4.99 3.15 10.79
N SER A 184 -4.15 3.15 9.75
CA SER A 184 -2.92 2.37 9.73
C SER A 184 -1.83 3.08 8.95
N ALA A 185 -0.59 2.63 9.11
CA ALA A 185 0.50 3.09 8.27
C ALA A 185 0.26 2.64 6.81
N VAL A 186 0.61 3.49 5.85
CA VAL A 186 0.30 3.29 4.42
C VAL A 186 0.90 2.00 3.84
N ASP A 187 2.03 1.54 4.39
CA ASP A 187 2.68 0.28 4.01
C ASP A 187 1.83 -0.96 4.33
N ASN A 188 0.94 -0.89 5.32
CA ASN A 188 0.03 -1.99 5.65
C ASN A 188 -1.16 -2.10 4.69
N PHE A 189 -1.50 -1.04 3.96
CA PHE A 189 -2.75 -1.00 3.20
C PHE A 189 -2.76 -1.93 1.98
N TYR A 190 -1.60 -2.32 1.46
CA TYR A 190 -1.53 -3.33 0.41
C TYR A 190 -2.04 -4.69 0.91
N SER A 191 -1.51 -5.19 2.04
CA SER A 191 -1.98 -6.45 2.63
C SER A 191 -3.41 -6.36 3.16
N ILE A 192 -3.79 -5.22 3.76
CA ILE A 192 -5.17 -4.99 4.22
C ILE A 192 -6.17 -5.10 3.06
N LEU A 193 -5.84 -4.56 1.89
CA LEU A 193 -6.73 -4.66 0.72
C LEU A 193 -6.84 -6.08 0.18
N LYS A 194 -5.73 -6.83 0.17
CA LYS A 194 -5.67 -8.13 -0.51
C LYS A 194 -6.06 -9.30 0.39
N VAL A 195 -5.80 -9.21 1.69
CA VAL A 195 -6.00 -10.27 2.70
C VAL A 195 -7.02 -9.86 3.78
N GLY A 196 -7.48 -8.61 3.77
CA GLY A 196 -8.39 -8.08 4.78
C GLY A 196 -7.67 -7.60 6.05
N LEU A 197 -8.44 -7.07 6.99
CA LEU A 197 -7.94 -6.66 8.29
C LEU A 197 -7.72 -7.92 9.15
N GLN A 198 -6.48 -8.12 9.59
CA GLN A 198 -6.11 -9.28 10.40
C GLN A 198 -5.71 -8.84 11.81
N GLN A 199 -6.14 -9.61 12.80
CA GLN A 199 -5.88 -9.31 14.22
C GLN A 199 -4.39 -9.33 14.56
N HIS A 200 -3.66 -10.29 14.00
CA HIS A 200 -2.25 -10.50 14.33
C HIS A 200 -1.33 -9.36 13.88
N PHE A 201 -1.75 -8.52 12.93
CA PHE A 201 -1.01 -7.31 12.56
C PHE A 201 -1.15 -6.17 13.58
N SER A 202 -2.04 -6.31 14.58
CA SER A 202 -2.26 -5.33 15.65
C SER A 202 -1.53 -5.69 16.95
N ILE A 203 -0.90 -6.87 17.05
CA ILE A 203 -0.26 -7.40 18.27
C ILE A 203 0.87 -6.50 18.80
N GLU A 204 1.60 -5.80 17.92
CA GLU A 204 2.72 -4.94 18.31
C GLU A 204 2.29 -3.59 18.90
N LYS A 205 1.00 -3.27 18.89
CA LYS A 205 0.46 -2.05 19.50
C LYS A 205 -0.11 -2.40 20.87
N GLU A 206 0.14 -1.58 21.88
CA GLU A 206 -0.42 -1.76 23.22
C GLU A 206 -1.93 -2.05 23.14
N VAL A 207 -2.28 -3.30 23.45
CA VAL A 207 -3.63 -3.83 23.27
C VAL A 207 -4.47 -3.43 24.48
N LEU A 208 -4.82 -2.14 24.57
CA LEU A 208 -5.50 -1.56 25.74
C LEU A 208 -6.84 -2.24 26.05
N PHE A 209 -7.53 -2.76 25.02
CA PHE A 209 -8.89 -3.31 25.12
C PHE A 209 -9.00 -4.77 24.64
N GLY A 210 -7.92 -5.53 24.79
CA GLY A 210 -7.85 -6.94 24.41
C GLY A 210 -7.70 -7.18 22.90
N ASN A 211 -7.43 -8.42 22.53
CA ASN A 211 -7.07 -8.79 21.17
C ASN A 211 -8.21 -8.53 20.18
N GLY A 212 -7.88 -7.96 19.02
CA GLY A 212 -8.86 -7.68 17.97
C GLY A 212 -8.43 -6.60 16.99
N ILE A 213 -9.31 -6.32 16.02
CA ILE A 213 -9.17 -5.22 15.06
C ILE A 213 -9.83 -3.98 15.65
N TYR A 214 -9.03 -2.94 15.86
CA TYR A 214 -9.48 -1.69 16.45
C TYR A 214 -10.05 -0.75 15.37
N LEU A 215 -11.29 -0.33 15.58
CA LEU A 215 -12.01 0.63 14.76
C LEU A 215 -12.54 1.77 15.63
N SER A 216 -12.92 2.89 15.01
CA SER A 216 -13.51 4.03 15.71
C SER A 216 -14.66 4.67 14.94
N ASN A 217 -15.64 5.22 15.64
CA ASN A 217 -16.65 6.11 15.01
C ASN A 217 -16.11 7.54 14.77
N GLU A 218 -14.95 7.87 15.32
CA GLU A 218 -14.34 9.20 15.22
C GLU A 218 -13.13 9.18 14.29
N LEU A 219 -13.19 10.00 13.24
CA LEU A 219 -12.10 10.13 12.27
C LEU A 219 -10.80 10.65 12.92
N SER A 220 -10.91 11.54 13.91
CA SER A 220 -9.78 12.12 14.65
C SER A 220 -8.97 11.04 15.39
N VAL A 221 -9.64 10.02 15.92
CA VAL A 221 -8.99 8.89 16.60
C VAL A 221 -8.20 8.07 15.59
N SER A 222 -8.83 7.65 14.50
CA SER A 222 -8.15 6.87 13.46
C SER A 222 -7.02 7.64 12.77
N ALA A 223 -7.12 8.96 12.65
CA ALA A 223 -6.07 9.80 12.07
C ALA A 223 -4.74 9.73 12.85
N HIS A 224 -4.76 9.51 14.16
CA HIS A 224 -3.53 9.33 14.96
C HIS A 224 -2.74 8.08 14.56
N TYR A 225 -3.44 7.06 14.05
CA TYR A 225 -2.83 5.80 13.60
C TYR A 225 -2.49 5.78 12.11
N ALA A 226 -2.76 6.87 11.38
CA ALA A 226 -2.55 7.00 9.94
C ALA A 226 -1.46 8.04 9.62
N PRO A 227 -0.18 7.77 9.94
CA PRO A 227 0.90 8.68 9.61
C PRO A 227 1.08 8.81 8.09
N PHE A 228 1.66 9.93 7.66
CA PHE A 228 2.09 10.08 6.27
C PHE A 228 3.31 9.20 6.00
N GLY A 229 3.24 8.30 5.02
CA GLY A 229 4.36 7.52 4.52
C GLY A 229 4.71 7.85 3.08
N GLN A 230 5.92 7.44 2.67
CA GLN A 230 6.40 7.55 1.29
C GLN A 230 5.80 6.42 0.45
N THR A 231 5.30 6.77 -0.73
CA THR A 231 4.72 5.82 -1.69
C THR A 231 5.45 5.92 -3.03
N TRP A 232 4.74 5.80 -4.15
CA TRP A 232 5.32 5.86 -5.48
C TRP A 232 5.62 7.30 -5.91
N THR A 233 6.85 7.57 -6.33
CA THR A 233 7.33 8.91 -6.71
C THR A 233 6.66 9.45 -7.98
N ASN A 234 6.31 8.56 -8.90
CA ASN A 234 5.68 8.89 -10.19
C ASN A 234 4.14 8.90 -10.14
N SER A 235 3.56 8.78 -8.94
CA SER A 235 2.11 8.76 -8.75
C SER A 235 1.43 10.09 -9.06
N CYS A 236 0.27 10.03 -9.74
CA CYS A 236 -0.58 11.19 -9.97
C CYS A 236 -1.30 11.66 -8.68
N LEU A 237 -1.40 10.79 -7.68
CA LEU A 237 -1.91 11.09 -6.33
C LEU A 237 -0.85 11.76 -5.43
N GLY A 238 0.39 11.93 -5.90
CA GLY A 238 1.53 12.44 -5.14
C GLY A 238 2.32 11.33 -4.46
N SER A 239 3.48 11.67 -3.88
CA SER A 239 4.46 10.66 -3.41
C SER A 239 4.46 10.42 -1.89
N LYS A 240 3.58 11.09 -1.15
CA LYS A 240 3.41 10.91 0.30
C LYS A 240 1.94 10.91 0.66
N HIS A 241 1.47 9.80 1.22
CA HIS A 241 0.07 9.57 1.57
C HIS A 241 -0.10 9.18 3.03
N SER A 242 -1.20 9.65 3.61
CA SER A 242 -1.81 9.07 4.80
C SER A 242 -3.14 8.45 4.35
N VAL A 243 -3.46 7.26 4.85
CA VAL A 243 -4.61 6.47 4.41
C VAL A 243 -5.45 6.09 5.63
N ILE A 244 -6.75 6.35 5.55
CA ILE A 244 -7.73 5.93 6.54
C ILE A 244 -8.79 5.10 5.82
N ALA A 245 -9.03 3.88 6.29
CA ALA A 245 -10.12 3.04 5.80
C ALA A 245 -11.44 3.42 6.46
N ILE A 246 -12.52 3.32 5.70
CA ILE A 246 -13.88 3.17 6.22
C ILE A 246 -14.25 1.71 6.02
N CYS A 247 -14.49 1.04 7.13
CA CYS A 247 -14.81 -0.36 7.21
C CYS A 247 -16.31 -0.55 7.39
N GLU A 248 -16.87 -1.52 6.68
CA GLU A 248 -18.21 -2.03 6.94
C GLU A 248 -18.10 -3.19 7.92
N VAL A 249 -18.88 -3.13 9.01
CA VAL A 249 -18.83 -4.08 10.11
C VAL A 249 -20.22 -4.68 10.30
N ILE A 250 -20.31 -6.00 10.35
CA ILE A 250 -21.54 -6.72 10.70
C ILE A 250 -21.74 -6.61 12.21
N ASN A 251 -22.93 -6.15 12.63
CA ASN A 251 -23.26 -5.99 14.04
C ASN A 251 -23.55 -7.36 14.69
N ASP A 252 -22.49 -8.04 15.11
CA ASP A 252 -22.54 -9.31 15.84
C ASP A 252 -22.25 -9.06 17.33
N VAL A 253 -23.12 -9.57 18.21
CA VAL A 253 -23.03 -9.34 19.66
C VAL A 253 -21.81 -10.01 20.29
N ASP A 254 -21.40 -11.15 19.74
CA ASP A 254 -20.33 -11.97 20.30
C ASP A 254 -18.98 -11.63 19.68
N LYS A 255 -18.98 -11.19 18.42
CA LYS A 255 -17.76 -10.92 17.64
C LYS A 255 -17.37 -9.45 17.53
N VAL A 256 -18.26 -8.53 17.91
CA VAL A 256 -17.99 -7.09 17.92
C VAL A 256 -18.22 -6.54 19.32
N ARG A 257 -17.12 -6.10 19.93
CA ARG A 257 -17.08 -5.51 21.28
C ARG A 257 -17.12 -3.99 21.18
N CYS A 258 -17.98 -3.36 21.97
CA CYS A 258 -18.19 -1.92 21.99
C CYS A 258 -18.90 -1.51 23.29
N ARG A 259 -18.86 -0.22 23.61
CA ARG A 259 -19.63 0.30 24.75
C ARG A 259 -21.12 0.20 24.44
N ASP A 260 -21.83 -0.60 25.23
CA ASP A 260 -23.28 -0.77 25.14
C ASP A 260 -23.89 -0.62 26.54
N THR A 261 -24.78 0.36 26.71
CA THR A 261 -25.47 0.62 27.98
C THR A 261 -26.44 -0.50 28.35
N LYS A 262 -26.95 -1.26 27.36
CA LYS A 262 -27.91 -2.34 27.56
C LYS A 262 -27.22 -3.68 27.77
N ASN A 263 -26.07 -3.91 27.12
CA ASN A 263 -25.33 -5.16 27.22
C ASN A 263 -23.88 -4.96 27.66
N LYS A 264 -23.67 -4.92 28.98
CA LYS A 264 -22.33 -4.78 29.59
C LYS A 264 -21.33 -5.87 29.19
N ARG A 265 -21.78 -7.03 28.69
CA ARG A 265 -20.87 -8.06 28.18
C ARG A 265 -20.18 -7.66 26.88
N ARG A 266 -20.77 -6.73 26.09
CA ARG A 266 -20.14 -6.23 24.86
C ARG A 266 -19.05 -5.20 25.14
N SER A 267 -19.08 -4.52 26.28
CA SER A 267 -18.09 -3.49 26.64
C SER A 267 -16.80 -4.07 27.23
N LEU A 268 -16.74 -5.38 27.45
CA LEU A 268 -15.59 -6.08 28.00
C LEU A 268 -15.04 -7.06 26.95
N ASN A 269 -13.72 -7.14 26.88
CA ASN A 269 -13.01 -8.17 26.14
C ASN A 269 -12.23 -9.04 27.13
N GLU A 270 -12.06 -10.34 26.85
CA GLU A 270 -11.48 -11.30 27.81
C GLU A 270 -10.08 -10.87 28.31
N ASP A 271 -9.29 -10.23 27.42
CA ASP A 271 -7.94 -9.73 27.70
C ASP A 271 -7.85 -8.21 27.91
N SER A 272 -8.97 -7.52 28.19
CA SER A 272 -8.98 -6.05 28.33
C SER A 272 -8.58 -5.57 29.73
N LEU A 273 -7.82 -4.47 29.78
CA LEU A 273 -7.47 -3.78 31.04
C LEU A 273 -8.64 -2.93 31.60
N GLY A 274 -9.77 -2.86 30.88
CA GLY A 274 -10.94 -2.07 31.26
C GLY A 274 -12.01 -2.06 30.17
N GLU A 275 -13.11 -1.34 30.42
CA GLU A 275 -14.21 -1.21 29.46
C GLU A 275 -13.79 -0.45 28.19
N ILE A 276 -14.30 -0.88 27.05
CA ILE A 276 -14.10 -0.21 25.76
C ILE A 276 -14.81 1.15 25.79
N PRO A 277 -14.13 2.27 25.48
CA PRO A 277 -14.77 3.59 25.40
C PRO A 277 -15.75 3.69 24.23
N GLU A 278 -16.72 4.63 24.30
CA GLU A 278 -17.79 4.78 23.29
C GLU A 278 -17.29 4.98 21.86
N LYS A 279 -16.10 5.56 21.72
CA LYS A 279 -15.53 5.88 20.42
C LYS A 279 -14.81 4.71 19.74
N TYR A 280 -14.69 3.55 20.39
CA TYR A 280 -13.96 2.40 19.87
C TYR A 280 -14.87 1.19 19.66
N PHE A 281 -14.51 0.39 18.65
CA PHE A 281 -15.02 -0.95 18.45
C PHE A 281 -13.82 -1.89 18.34
N VAL A 282 -13.92 -3.06 18.97
CA VAL A 282 -12.93 -4.13 18.85
C VAL A 282 -13.61 -5.32 18.19
N VAL A 283 -13.19 -5.63 16.97
CA VAL A 283 -13.71 -6.76 16.20
C VAL A 283 -12.83 -7.98 16.44
N THR A 284 -13.37 -9.02 17.05
CA THR A 284 -12.68 -10.26 17.42
C THR A 284 -12.77 -11.35 16.36
N ASP A 285 -13.41 -11.09 15.23
CA ASP A 285 -13.42 -11.97 14.06
C ASP A 285 -13.25 -11.13 12.78
N SER A 286 -12.17 -11.39 12.04
CA SER A 286 -11.89 -10.69 10.77
C SER A 286 -12.97 -10.86 9.72
N ASP A 287 -13.80 -11.92 9.81
CA ASP A 287 -14.90 -12.13 8.86
C ASP A 287 -16.08 -11.19 9.08
N MET A 288 -16.14 -10.49 10.22
CA MET A 288 -17.19 -9.51 10.53
C MET A 288 -16.88 -8.11 10.01
N VAL A 289 -15.72 -7.90 9.39
CA VAL A 289 -15.28 -6.58 8.91
C VAL A 289 -14.68 -6.66 7.52
N ARG A 290 -15.02 -5.69 6.67
CA ARG A 290 -14.34 -5.47 5.40
C ARG A 290 -14.03 -4.00 5.19
N VAL A 291 -13.00 -3.71 4.40
CA VAL A 291 -12.70 -2.32 3.99
C VAL A 291 -13.62 -1.95 2.84
N LYS A 292 -14.49 -0.96 3.00
CA LYS A 292 -15.41 -0.53 1.95
C LYS A 292 -14.93 0.72 1.20
N TYR A 293 -14.27 1.64 1.91
CA TYR A 293 -13.70 2.84 1.30
C TYR A 293 -12.31 3.16 1.85
N LEU A 294 -11.52 3.87 1.05
CA LEU A 294 -10.23 4.45 1.44
C LEU A 294 -10.26 5.97 1.27
N MET A 295 -9.94 6.68 2.34
CA MET A 295 -9.72 8.12 2.37
C MET A 295 -8.23 8.39 2.23
N ILE A 296 -7.85 9.11 1.18
CA ILE A 296 -6.45 9.41 0.88
C ILE A 296 -6.15 10.87 1.17
N TYR A 297 -5.17 11.06 2.05
CA TYR A 297 -4.62 12.35 2.40
C TYR A 297 -3.27 12.51 1.73
N ARG A 298 -3.10 13.57 0.95
CA ARG A 298 -1.83 13.93 0.32
C ARG A 298 -1.15 15.00 1.14
N LYS A 299 0.14 14.80 1.49
CA LYS A 299 0.93 15.88 2.07
C LYS A 299 1.17 16.93 0.99
N LYS A 300 0.63 18.14 1.16
CA LYS A 300 0.97 19.26 0.26
C LYS A 300 2.49 19.41 0.27
N ARG A 301 3.11 19.45 -0.91
CA ARG A 301 4.52 19.84 -1.04
C ARG A 301 4.59 21.29 -0.57
N VAL A 302 4.92 21.50 0.70
CA VAL A 302 5.39 22.81 1.13
C VAL A 302 6.76 22.92 0.45
N PHE A 303 6.85 23.68 -0.63
CA PHE A 303 8.15 24.16 -1.14
C PHE A 303 8.74 25.04 -0.05
N SER A 304 9.30 24.40 0.96
CA SER A 304 9.93 25.06 2.06
C SER A 304 11.36 25.30 1.62
N VAL A 305 11.63 26.49 1.09
CA VAL A 305 12.99 27.03 1.00
C VAL A 305 13.67 26.97 2.39
N LYS A 306 12.87 26.95 3.46
CA LYS A 306 13.33 26.71 4.84
C LYS A 306 13.85 25.28 5.07
N SER A 307 13.53 24.27 4.26
CA SER A 307 14.03 22.90 4.48
C SER A 307 15.52 22.76 4.16
N TYR A 308 15.99 23.38 3.08
CA TYR A 308 17.41 23.31 2.72
C TYR A 308 18.26 24.15 3.69
N ILE A 309 17.80 25.36 4.03
CA ILE A 309 18.48 26.23 5.01
C ILE A 309 18.42 25.64 6.42
N ALA A 310 17.34 24.95 6.83
CA ALA A 310 17.29 24.29 8.14
C ALA A 310 18.14 23.01 8.18
N GLN A 311 18.14 22.21 7.11
CA GLN A 311 18.98 21.00 7.01
C GLN A 311 20.47 21.33 6.92
N HIS A 312 20.81 22.48 6.33
CA HIS A 312 22.18 22.97 6.20
C HIS A 312 22.45 24.22 7.06
N LEU A 313 21.66 24.45 8.11
CA LEU A 313 21.78 25.67 8.95
C LEU A 313 23.20 25.80 9.50
N PHE A 314 23.78 24.68 9.91
CA PHE A 314 25.16 24.62 10.36
C PHE A 314 26.15 25.05 9.27
N LEU A 315 26.01 24.56 8.03
CA LEU A 315 26.86 24.95 6.91
C LEU A 315 26.69 26.43 6.54
N CYS A 316 25.45 26.93 6.55
CA CYS A 316 25.15 28.34 6.32
C CYS A 316 25.78 29.24 7.40
N LEU A 317 25.72 28.84 8.68
CA LEU A 317 26.36 29.56 9.79
C LEU A 317 27.89 29.54 9.68
N LEU A 318 28.47 28.41 9.23
CA LEU A 318 29.91 28.26 9.06
C LEU A 318 30.44 29.13 7.90
N LEU A 319 29.71 29.16 6.78
CA LEU A 319 30.01 30.06 5.66
C LEU A 319 29.87 31.53 6.08
N LEU A 320 28.79 31.89 6.78
CA LEU A 320 28.58 33.24 7.29
C LEU A 320 29.72 33.67 8.24
N TYR A 321 30.14 32.78 9.15
CA TYR A 321 31.25 33.02 10.05
C TYR A 321 32.57 33.21 9.31
N PHE A 322 32.84 32.38 8.28
CA PHE A 322 33.99 32.55 7.40
C PHE A 322 33.98 33.91 6.70
N PHE A 323 32.84 34.32 6.12
CA PHE A 323 32.70 35.64 5.50
C PHE A 323 32.93 36.78 6.50
N LEU A 324 32.48 36.62 7.75
CA LEU A 324 32.68 37.62 8.80
C LEU A 324 34.16 37.75 9.18
N ILE A 325 34.90 36.64 9.28
CA ILE A 325 36.37 36.66 9.49
C ILE A 325 37.08 37.34 8.32
N VAL A 326 36.70 37.01 7.08
CA VAL A 326 37.27 37.64 5.88
C VAL A 326 36.99 39.14 5.88
N ALA A 327 35.76 39.55 6.18
CA ALA A 327 35.39 40.96 6.29
C ALA A 327 36.22 41.68 7.37
N ILE A 328 36.32 41.13 8.58
CA ILE A 328 37.13 41.72 9.66
C ILE A 328 38.61 41.83 9.25
N ARG A 329 39.17 40.83 8.55
CA ARG A 329 40.55 40.91 8.02
C ARG A 329 40.70 41.98 6.96
N VAL A 330 39.74 42.11 6.05
CA VAL A 330 39.75 43.15 5.00
C VAL A 330 39.64 44.54 5.63
N PHE A 331 38.77 44.74 6.61
CA PHE A 331 38.57 46.03 7.28
C PHE A 331 39.67 46.40 8.28
N SER A 332 40.27 45.43 8.97
CA SER A 332 41.40 45.68 9.89
C SER A 332 42.74 45.88 9.18
N ASN A 333 42.86 45.42 7.93
CA ASN A 333 44.04 45.70 7.12
C ASN A 333 44.02 47.16 6.66
N SER A 334 44.84 47.99 7.32
CA SER A 334 45.00 49.43 7.03
C SER A 334 45.39 49.75 5.57
N GLY A 335 45.83 48.76 4.79
CA GLY A 335 46.08 48.88 3.36
C GLY A 335 44.79 48.96 2.51
N TYR A 336 43.74 48.21 2.86
CA TYR A 336 42.49 48.18 2.11
C TYR A 336 41.64 49.43 2.36
N VAL A 337 41.62 49.93 3.59
CA VAL A 337 41.01 51.24 3.92
C VAL A 337 41.72 52.39 3.19
N ARG A 338 43.05 52.31 3.04
CA ARG A 338 43.82 53.27 2.22
C ARG A 338 43.52 53.15 0.73
N TYR A 339 43.30 51.93 0.22
CA TYR A 339 42.89 51.69 -1.17
C TYR A 339 41.47 52.23 -1.44
N LEU A 340 40.51 51.95 -0.55
CA LEU A 340 39.15 52.48 -0.63
C LEU A 340 39.11 54.00 -0.53
N LYS A 341 39.93 54.62 0.34
CA LYS A 341 40.08 56.09 0.38
C LYS A 341 40.64 56.65 -0.92
N LYS A 342 41.67 56.02 -1.51
CA LYS A 342 42.20 56.43 -2.82
C LYS A 342 41.18 56.24 -3.95
N PHE A 343 40.40 55.18 -3.91
CA PHE A 343 39.34 54.90 -4.88
C PHE A 343 38.20 55.93 -4.79
N TYR A 344 37.76 56.27 -3.58
CA TYR A 344 36.78 57.35 -3.36
C TYR A 344 37.31 58.73 -3.75
N GLN A 345 38.61 59.01 -3.55
CA GLN A 345 39.24 60.26 -4.00
C GLN A 345 39.33 60.34 -5.53
N LEU A 346 39.50 59.22 -6.23
CA LEU A 346 39.45 59.14 -7.70
C LEU A 346 38.03 59.29 -8.27
N LEU A 347 37.00 59.04 -7.46
CA LEU A 347 35.57 59.18 -7.83
C LEU A 347 34.95 60.52 -7.40
N SER A 348 35.69 61.37 -6.69
CA SER A 348 35.24 62.70 -6.22
C SER A 348 35.94 63.88 -6.92
N PHE A 349 36.77 63.60 -7.92
CA PHE A 349 37.22 64.56 -8.93
C PHE A 349 36.48 64.27 -10.24
N ASP A 350 35.21 64.63 -10.27
CA ASP A 350 34.43 65.11 -11.43
C ASP A 350 33.31 66.01 -10.91
#